data_AF-A0A0Q6X2E4-F1
#
_entry.id   AF-A0A0Q6X2E4-F1
#
_cell.length_a   1.000
_cell.length_b   1.000
_cell.length_c   1.000
_cell.angle_alpha   90.00
_cell.angle_beta   90.00
_cell.angle_gamma   90.00
#
_symmetry.space_group_name_H-M   'P 1'
#
loop_
_entity.id
_entity.type
_entity.pdbx_description
1 polymer ?
#
loop_
_entity_poly.entity_id
_entity_poly.type
_entity_poly.pdbx_seq_one_letter_code
_entity_poly.pdbx_strand_id
1 'polypeptide(L)'
;MRHEPSADFLRNVGIPARPNPWFDLVDGSPEQVRMLGDAYDDLRERWTDLPEGAERWLLLGMVPYDDIALDGVSGAVYCLPGDASETYPLNKDLPSFAHFLHLLEKERANYDFESEVENIDPQSAAARLTEQMREIDPAALDVPNSRWHDILEYVAEPEAR
;
A
#
# COMPACT_ATOMS: atom_id res chain seq x y z
N MET A 1 -8.82 9.15 15.12
CA MET A 1 -9.16 9.23 13.69
C MET A 1 -10.49 9.95 13.53
N ARG A 2 -10.61 10.86 12.54
CA ARG A 2 -11.82 11.67 12.27
C ARG A 2 -12.56 11.23 11.01
N HIS A 3 -11.88 10.62 10.04
CA HIS A 3 -12.51 10.04 8.87
C HIS A 3 -13.32 8.80 9.27
N GLU A 4 -14.65 8.94 9.37
CA GLU A 4 -15.57 7.89 9.82
C GLU A 4 -15.48 6.61 8.96
N PRO A 5 -15.43 6.67 7.62
CA PRO A 5 -15.30 5.45 6.81
C PRO A 5 -14.05 4.63 7.12
N SER A 6 -12.90 5.28 7.33
CA SER A 6 -11.66 4.57 7.72
C SER A 6 -11.77 3.99 9.13
N ALA A 7 -12.45 4.68 10.05
CA ALA A 7 -12.71 4.18 11.41
C ALA A 7 -13.59 2.94 11.41
N ASP A 8 -14.67 2.97 10.65
CA ASP A 8 -15.56 1.82 10.54
C ASP A 8 -14.92 0.67 9.79
N PHE A 9 -14.11 0.94 8.75
CA PHE A 9 -13.38 -0.10 8.05
C PHE A 9 -12.37 -0.81 8.95
N LEU A 10 -11.52 -0.07 9.69
CA LEU A 10 -10.57 -0.68 10.62
C LEU A 10 -11.27 -1.46 11.74
N ARG A 11 -12.44 -0.99 12.21
CA ARG A 11 -13.19 -1.65 13.28
C ARG A 11 -13.87 -2.94 12.82
N ASN A 12 -14.46 -2.95 11.62
CA ASN A 12 -15.35 -4.02 11.18
C ASN A 12 -14.71 -4.99 10.17
N VAL A 13 -13.69 -4.54 9.45
CA VAL A 13 -12.99 -5.32 8.41
C VAL A 13 -11.52 -5.50 8.77
N GLY A 14 -10.84 -4.40 9.11
CA GLY A 14 -9.39 -4.37 9.34
C GLY A 14 -8.59 -4.35 8.04
N ILE A 15 -7.27 -4.37 8.18
CA ILE A 15 -6.32 -4.50 7.07
C ILE A 15 -5.69 -5.90 7.08
N PRO A 16 -5.21 -6.40 5.93
CA PRO A 16 -4.51 -7.68 5.88
C PRO A 16 -3.34 -7.70 6.87
N ALA A 17 -3.35 -8.69 7.77
CA ALA A 17 -2.36 -8.84 8.85
C ALA A 17 -1.49 -10.09 8.71
N ARG A 18 -1.73 -10.91 7.68
CA ARG A 18 -0.90 -12.08 7.39
C ARG A 18 0.32 -11.64 6.59
N PRO A 19 1.51 -12.21 6.88
CA PRO A 19 2.67 -12.02 6.03
C PRO A 19 2.30 -12.31 4.58
N ASN A 20 2.48 -11.32 3.72
CA ASN A 20 2.31 -11.44 2.29
C ASN A 20 3.43 -10.61 1.63
N PRO A 21 3.89 -10.97 0.42
CA PRO A 21 5.06 -10.34 -0.17
C PRO A 21 4.89 -8.83 -0.45
N TRP A 22 3.66 -8.32 -0.34
CA TRP A 22 3.30 -6.97 -0.76
C TRP A 22 3.00 -6.00 0.37
N PHE A 23 2.69 -6.49 1.56
CA PHE A 23 2.33 -5.65 2.69
C PHE A 23 2.64 -6.33 4.01
N ASP A 24 3.50 -5.70 4.79
CA ASP A 24 3.82 -6.08 6.16
C ASP A 24 3.33 -5.01 7.13
N LEU A 25 2.64 -5.42 8.19
CA LEU A 25 2.30 -4.50 9.28
C LEU A 25 3.59 -4.06 9.99
N VAL A 26 3.66 -2.77 10.36
CA VAL A 26 4.87 -2.17 10.98
C VAL A 26 5.42 -2.96 12.16
N ASP A 27 4.55 -3.62 12.94
CA ASP A 27 4.95 -4.41 14.11
C ASP A 27 4.38 -5.84 14.09
N GLY A 28 3.85 -6.31 12.96
CA GLY A 28 3.23 -7.65 12.85
C GLY A 28 2.02 -7.89 13.79
N SER A 29 1.60 -6.89 14.58
CA SER A 29 0.47 -6.97 15.50
C SER A 29 -0.42 -5.72 15.40
N PRO A 30 -1.76 -5.87 15.37
CA PRO A 30 -2.70 -4.75 15.33
C PRO A 30 -2.66 -3.83 16.56
N GLU A 31 -2.02 -4.26 17.64
CA GLU A 31 -2.07 -3.60 18.96
C GLU A 31 -1.08 -2.43 19.10
N GLN A 32 -0.20 -2.23 18.10
CA GLN A 32 0.88 -1.23 18.15
C GLN A 32 0.77 -0.19 17.03
N VAL A 33 -0.44 0.29 16.72
CA VAL A 33 -0.62 1.40 15.77
C VAL A 33 0.19 2.61 16.24
N ARG A 34 1.15 3.06 15.42
CA ARG A 34 1.99 4.23 15.70
C ARG A 34 1.57 5.41 14.86
N MET A 35 1.77 6.62 15.38
CA MET A 35 1.70 7.83 14.57
C MET A 35 3.07 8.09 13.92
N LEU A 36 3.08 8.75 12.76
CA LEU A 36 4.35 9.09 12.08
C LEU A 36 5.31 9.88 12.96
N GLY A 37 4.80 10.85 13.73
CA GLY A 37 5.63 11.67 14.62
C GLY A 37 6.23 10.89 15.79
N ASP A 38 5.64 9.76 16.17
CA ASP A 38 6.18 8.88 17.21
C ASP A 38 7.17 7.86 16.65
N ALA A 39 7.11 7.58 15.35
CA ALA A 39 7.98 6.62 14.66
C ALA A 39 9.27 7.26 14.13
N TYR A 40 9.24 8.56 13.82
CA TYR A 40 10.33 9.28 13.15
C TYR A 40 10.71 10.58 13.86
N ASP A 41 11.88 10.60 14.49
CA ASP A 41 12.47 11.81 15.09
C ASP A 41 12.89 12.84 14.02
N ASP A 42 13.19 12.37 12.80
CA ASP A 42 13.67 13.13 11.64
C ASP A 42 12.58 13.35 10.58
N LEU A 43 11.29 13.22 10.93
CA LEU A 43 10.16 13.14 9.99
C LEU A 43 10.19 14.21 8.87
N ARG A 44 10.47 15.46 9.23
CA ARG A 44 10.49 16.62 8.32
C ARG A 44 11.79 16.76 7.52
N GLU A 45 12.88 16.13 7.98
CA GLU A 45 14.14 16.06 7.24
C GLU A 45 14.08 14.93 6.21
N ARG A 46 13.40 13.84 6.55
CA ARG A 46 13.21 12.67 5.70
C ARG A 46 12.25 12.93 4.54
N TRP A 47 11.07 13.49 4.83
CA TRP A 47 10.06 13.81 3.82
C TRP A 47 9.74 15.30 3.83
N THR A 48 10.06 15.97 2.72
CA THR A 48 10.13 17.43 2.65
C THR A 48 8.79 18.10 2.32
N ASP A 49 7.85 17.33 1.79
CA ASP A 49 6.55 17.78 1.27
C ASP A 49 5.36 17.41 2.17
N LEU A 50 5.62 16.82 3.35
CA LEU A 50 4.56 16.45 4.29
C LEU A 50 3.68 17.65 4.65
N PRO A 51 2.34 17.52 4.66
CA PRO A 51 1.46 18.60 5.08
C PRO A 51 1.58 18.87 6.58
N GLU A 52 1.12 20.04 7.02
CA GLU A 52 0.96 20.33 8.45
C GLU A 52 0.00 19.31 9.08
N GLY A 53 0.38 18.71 10.22
CA GLY A 53 -0.45 17.71 10.87
C GLY A 53 -0.11 16.26 10.53
N ALA A 54 0.78 16.02 9.56
CA ALA A 54 1.18 14.68 9.14
C ALA A 54 1.80 13.83 10.26
N GLU A 55 2.33 14.46 11.32
CA GLU A 55 2.82 13.76 12.51
C GLU A 55 1.75 12.90 13.20
N ARG A 56 0.46 13.16 12.94
CA ARG A 56 -0.68 12.38 13.46
C ARG A 56 -1.21 11.32 12.49
N TRP A 57 -0.60 11.16 11.33
CA TRP A 57 -0.98 10.09 10.40
C TRP A 57 -0.64 8.74 11.03
N LEU A 58 -1.52 7.77 10.79
CA LEU A 58 -1.37 6.43 11.34
C LEU A 58 -0.48 5.63 10.41
N LEU A 59 0.65 5.14 10.92
CA LEU A 59 1.53 4.26 10.19
C LEU A 59 0.89 2.87 10.12
N LEU A 60 0.56 2.41 8.90
CA LEU A 60 -0.19 1.17 8.68
C LEU A 60 0.74 -0.04 8.56
N GLY A 61 1.82 0.12 7.80
CA GLY A 61 2.68 -0.97 7.38
C GLY A 61 3.70 -0.50 6.36
N MET A 62 4.32 -1.47 5.71
CA MET A 62 5.27 -1.28 4.63
C MET A 62 4.78 -2.05 3.41
N VAL A 63 4.82 -1.41 2.25
CA VAL A 63 4.83 -2.07 0.94
C VAL A 63 6.30 -2.08 0.52
N PRO A 64 6.87 -3.15 -0.06
CA PRO A 64 8.32 -3.37 -0.08
C PRO A 64 9.16 -2.10 -0.22
N TYR A 65 9.97 -1.80 0.80
CA TYR A 65 10.87 -0.64 0.94
C TYR A 65 10.22 0.73 1.27
N ASP A 66 8.90 0.86 1.23
CA ASP A 66 8.17 2.10 1.47
C ASP A 66 7.17 1.98 2.62
N ASP A 67 7.16 2.98 3.50
CA ASP A 67 6.18 3.06 4.56
C ASP A 67 4.83 3.57 4.04
N ILE A 68 3.75 3.03 4.61
CA ILE A 68 2.38 3.39 4.25
C ILE A 68 1.71 4.04 5.44
N ALA A 69 1.20 5.25 5.25
CA ALA A 69 0.49 5.99 6.28
C ALA A 69 -0.93 6.38 5.86
N LEU A 70 -1.83 6.42 6.84
CA LEU A 70 -3.21 6.86 6.71
C LEU A 70 -3.36 8.26 7.29
N ASP A 71 -3.80 9.20 6.47
CA ASP A 71 -4.31 10.46 6.98
C ASP A 71 -5.67 10.25 7.66
N GLY A 72 -5.67 10.26 8.99
CA GLY A 72 -6.89 10.07 9.78
C GLY A 72 -7.92 11.20 9.64
N VAL A 73 -7.64 12.28 8.91
CA VAL A 73 -8.59 13.37 8.62
C VAL A 73 -9.28 13.17 7.27
N SER A 74 -8.52 13.00 6.18
CA SER A 74 -9.09 12.82 4.84
C SER A 74 -9.45 11.36 4.52
N GLY A 75 -8.81 10.41 5.18
CA GLY A 75 -8.92 8.98 4.87
C GLY A 75 -7.96 8.48 3.80
N ALA A 76 -7.21 9.38 3.15
CA ALA A 76 -6.26 9.04 2.09
C ALA A 76 -5.07 8.24 2.63
N VAL A 77 -4.60 7.31 1.81
CA VAL A 77 -3.42 6.48 2.09
C VAL A 77 -2.24 7.04 1.31
N TYR A 78 -1.13 7.26 1.99
CA TYR A 78 0.09 7.84 1.43
C TYR A 78 1.22 6.82 1.43
N CYS A 79 2.01 6.89 0.38
CA CYS A 79 3.32 6.27 0.32
C CYS A 79 4.38 7.25 0.84
N LEU A 80 5.27 6.74 1.67
CA LEU A 80 6.41 7.41 2.26
C LEU A 80 7.67 6.67 1.78
N PRO A 81 8.26 7.10 0.66
CA PRO A 81 9.34 6.35 0.04
C PRO A 81 10.57 6.21 0.94
N GLY A 82 11.21 5.04 0.91
CA GLY A 82 12.43 4.79 1.68
C GLY A 82 13.69 5.44 1.07
N ASP A 83 13.68 5.71 -0.23
CA ASP A 83 14.81 6.21 -1.02
C ASP A 83 14.55 7.59 -1.67
N ALA A 84 13.37 8.16 -1.48
CA ALA A 84 13.00 9.50 -1.95
C ALA A 84 12.43 10.36 -0.82
N SER A 85 12.50 11.68 -1.02
CA SER A 85 12.07 12.67 -0.01
C SER A 85 10.71 13.31 -0.30
N GLU A 86 10.07 12.91 -1.41
CA GLU A 86 8.73 13.35 -1.80
C GLU A 86 7.73 12.22 -1.54
N THR A 87 6.66 12.53 -0.81
CA THR A 87 5.54 11.63 -0.56
C THR A 87 4.51 11.71 -1.67
N TYR A 88 3.63 10.71 -1.76
CA TYR A 88 2.52 10.77 -2.71
C TYR A 88 1.30 9.99 -2.22
N PRO A 89 0.09 10.37 -2.65
CA PRO A 89 -1.10 9.56 -2.40
C PRO A 89 -0.95 8.20 -3.10
N LEU A 90 -1.04 7.13 -2.32
CA LEU A 90 -1.01 5.75 -2.82
C LEU A 90 -2.41 5.26 -3.18
N ASN A 91 -3.41 5.63 -2.38
CA ASN A 91 -4.82 5.39 -2.66
C ASN A 91 -5.68 6.51 -2.08
N LYS A 92 -6.83 6.75 -2.71
CA LYS A 92 -7.81 7.76 -2.27
C LYS A 92 -8.38 7.49 -0.88
N ASP A 93 -8.45 6.21 -0.48
CA ASP A 93 -8.96 5.79 0.82
C ASP A 93 -8.44 4.40 1.25
N LEU A 94 -8.63 4.10 2.53
CA LEU A 94 -8.21 2.83 3.13
C LEU A 94 -8.93 1.60 2.54
N PRO A 95 -10.26 1.59 2.29
CA PRO A 95 -10.92 0.49 1.59
C PRO A 95 -10.32 0.19 0.21
N SER A 96 -10.01 1.20 -0.59
CA SER A 96 -9.36 1.03 -1.90
C SER A 96 -7.98 0.42 -1.77
N PHE A 97 -7.16 0.89 -0.82
CA PHE A 97 -5.85 0.30 -0.51
C PHE A 97 -5.98 -1.20 -0.14
N ALA A 98 -6.88 -1.53 0.80
CA ALA A 98 -7.10 -2.91 1.20
C ALA A 98 -7.63 -3.78 0.04
N HIS A 99 -8.42 -3.20 -0.87
CA HIS A 99 -8.92 -3.91 -2.05
C HIS A 99 -7.78 -4.19 -3.05
N PHE A 100 -6.84 -3.27 -3.25
CA PHE A 100 -5.64 -3.53 -4.07
C PHE A 100 -4.83 -4.70 -3.52
N LEU A 101 -4.58 -4.74 -2.21
CA LEU A 101 -3.90 -5.87 -1.56
C LEU A 101 -4.68 -7.18 -1.73
N HIS A 102 -6.01 -7.14 -1.62
CA HIS A 102 -6.85 -8.31 -1.87
C HIS A 102 -6.73 -8.82 -3.31
N LEU A 103 -6.69 -7.92 -4.30
CA LEU A 103 -6.52 -8.29 -5.70
C LEU A 103 -5.16 -8.96 -5.95
N LEU A 104 -4.08 -8.42 -5.36
CA LEU A 104 -2.75 -9.03 -5.43
C LEU A 104 -2.75 -10.44 -4.87
N GLU A 105 -3.34 -10.66 -3.70
CA GLU A 105 -3.46 -12.00 -3.10
C GLU A 105 -4.33 -12.94 -3.94
N LYS A 106 -5.44 -12.44 -4.52
CA LYS A 106 -6.32 -13.22 -5.38
C LYS A 106 -5.63 -13.68 -6.67
N GLU A 107 -4.79 -12.84 -7.26
CA GLU A 107 -4.06 -13.15 -8.49
C GLU A 107 -2.72 -13.86 -8.23
N ARG A 108 -2.32 -14.03 -6.96
CA ARG A 108 -1.02 -14.57 -6.55
C ARG A 108 -0.65 -15.87 -7.24
N ALA A 109 -1.59 -16.80 -7.36
CA ALA A 109 -1.35 -18.09 -8.01
C ALA A 109 -0.94 -17.99 -9.50
N ASN A 110 -1.14 -16.83 -10.14
CA ASN A 110 -0.87 -16.60 -11.56
C ASN A 110 0.47 -15.88 -11.82
N TYR A 111 1.20 -15.45 -10.78
CA TYR A 111 2.50 -14.78 -10.93
C TYR A 111 3.55 -15.19 -9.90
N ASP A 112 3.14 -15.77 -8.77
CA ASP A 112 4.07 -16.26 -7.76
C ASP A 112 4.72 -17.57 -8.24
N PHE A 113 6.04 -17.58 -8.33
CA PHE A 113 6.82 -18.76 -8.76
C PHE A 113 6.75 -19.91 -7.75
N GLU A 114 6.36 -19.64 -6.49
CA GLU A 114 6.10 -20.67 -5.48
C GLU A 114 4.71 -21.32 -5.64
N SER A 115 3.90 -20.87 -6.59
CA SER A 115 2.58 -21.44 -6.89
C SER A 115 2.68 -22.86 -7.47
N GLU A 116 1.78 -23.75 -7.06
CA GLU A 116 1.66 -25.12 -7.61
C GLU A 116 1.03 -25.16 -9.02
N VAL A 117 0.68 -24.00 -9.59
CA VAL A 117 0.05 -23.90 -10.92
C VAL A 117 1.07 -24.19 -12.02
N GLU A 118 0.83 -25.24 -12.80
CA GLU A 118 1.60 -25.51 -14.02
C GLU A 118 1.30 -24.45 -15.08
N ASN A 119 2.35 -23.72 -15.51
CA ASN A 119 2.29 -22.63 -16.50
C ASN A 119 1.55 -21.37 -16.00
N ILE A 120 2.19 -20.62 -15.11
CA ILE A 120 1.75 -19.27 -14.74
C ILE A 120 1.79 -18.32 -15.95
N ASP A 121 0.90 -17.32 -15.96
CA ASP A 121 0.85 -16.24 -16.96
C ASP A 121 0.90 -14.88 -16.25
N PRO A 122 2.11 -14.43 -15.88
CA PRO A 122 2.30 -13.24 -15.06
C PRO A 122 1.89 -11.96 -15.81
N GLN A 123 2.10 -11.90 -17.12
CA GLN A 123 1.71 -10.75 -17.95
C GLN A 123 0.19 -10.55 -17.97
N SER A 124 -0.58 -11.63 -18.19
CA SER A 124 -2.03 -11.53 -18.14
C SER A 124 -2.54 -11.23 -16.72
N ALA A 125 -1.86 -11.71 -15.68
CA ALA A 125 -2.17 -11.34 -14.29
C ALA A 125 -1.97 -9.84 -14.04
N ALA A 126 -0.83 -9.28 -14.43
CA ALA A 126 -0.54 -7.85 -14.34
C ALA A 126 -1.57 -7.00 -15.11
N ALA A 127 -1.98 -7.43 -16.31
CA ALA A 127 -3.00 -6.75 -17.10
C ALA A 127 -4.37 -6.71 -16.38
N ARG A 128 -4.82 -7.86 -15.86
CA ARG A 128 -6.09 -7.94 -15.09
C ARG A 128 -6.02 -7.14 -13.80
N LEU A 129 -4.89 -7.15 -13.09
CA LEU A 129 -4.70 -6.35 -11.89
C LEU A 129 -4.79 -4.86 -12.22
N THR A 130 -4.10 -4.42 -13.27
CA THR A 130 -4.11 -3.03 -13.72
C THR A 130 -5.54 -2.56 -14.04
N GLU A 131 -6.31 -3.37 -14.77
CA GLU A 131 -7.70 -3.05 -15.10
C GLU A 131 -8.58 -2.92 -13.85
N GLN A 132 -8.57 -3.94 -12.98
CA GLN A 132 -9.37 -3.95 -11.75
C GLN A 132 -8.97 -2.83 -10.79
N MET A 133 -7.67 -2.56 -10.63
CA MET A 133 -7.16 -1.45 -9.80
C MET A 133 -7.61 -0.10 -10.35
N ARG A 134 -7.60 0.08 -11.68
CA ARG A 134 -8.06 1.32 -12.33
C ARG A 134 -9.56 1.55 -12.15
N GLU A 135 -10.37 0.50 -12.11
CA GLU A 135 -11.80 0.61 -11.81
C GLU A 135 -12.08 1.06 -10.36
N ILE A 136 -11.26 0.61 -9.42
CA ILE A 136 -11.40 0.92 -7.99
C ILE A 136 -10.90 2.33 -7.68
N ASP A 137 -9.69 2.65 -8.14
CA ASP A 137 -9.00 3.90 -7.84
C ASP A 137 -8.08 4.33 -8.99
N PRO A 138 -8.62 5.01 -10.02
CA PRO A 138 -7.82 5.41 -11.18
C PRO A 138 -6.74 6.43 -10.80
N ALA A 139 -6.99 7.28 -9.80
CA ALA A 139 -6.04 8.31 -9.38
C ALA A 139 -4.75 7.70 -8.80
N ALA A 140 -4.84 6.53 -8.15
CA ALA A 140 -3.68 5.80 -7.66
C ALA A 140 -2.72 5.35 -8.77
N LEU A 141 -3.24 5.08 -9.97
CA LEU A 141 -2.48 4.64 -11.14
C LEU A 141 -2.13 5.78 -12.10
N ASP A 142 -2.56 7.01 -11.81
CA ASP A 142 -2.20 8.20 -12.56
C ASP A 142 -0.97 8.91 -11.94
N VAL A 143 -0.51 8.46 -10.76
CA VAL A 143 0.74 8.91 -10.12
C VAL A 143 1.93 8.19 -10.79
N PRO A 144 2.74 8.87 -11.62
CA PRO A 144 3.65 8.18 -12.57
C PRO A 144 4.71 7.29 -11.93
N ASN A 145 5.21 7.64 -10.74
CA ASN A 145 6.24 6.91 -10.00
C ASN A 145 5.65 6.23 -8.74
N SER A 146 4.37 5.86 -8.80
CA SER A 146 3.72 5.15 -7.70
C SER A 146 4.29 3.75 -7.53
N ARG A 147 4.46 3.31 -6.28
CA ARG A 147 4.84 1.94 -5.90
C ARG A 147 3.95 0.88 -6.56
N TRP A 148 2.71 1.21 -6.91
CA TRP A 148 1.85 0.30 -7.66
C TRP A 148 2.39 -0.06 -9.04
N HIS A 149 3.09 0.85 -9.72
CA HIS A 149 3.72 0.55 -11.00
C HIS A 149 4.86 -0.46 -10.84
N ASP A 150 5.72 -0.29 -9.84
CA ASP A 150 6.80 -1.23 -9.54
C ASP A 150 6.27 -2.63 -9.20
N ILE A 151 5.17 -2.69 -8.43
CA ILE A 151 4.52 -3.97 -8.09
C ILE A 151 3.94 -4.63 -9.32
N LEU A 152 3.25 -3.87 -10.18
CA LEU A 152 2.67 -4.41 -11.41
C LEU A 152 3.74 -4.87 -12.41
N GLU A 153 4.88 -4.18 -12.46
CA GLU A 153 6.06 -4.60 -13.23
C GLU A 153 6.63 -5.90 -12.67
N TYR A 154 6.80 -6.02 -11.35
CA TYR A 154 7.23 -7.28 -10.74
C TYR A 154 6.25 -8.42 -11.03
N VAL A 155 4.94 -8.16 -10.94
CA VAL A 155 3.94 -9.17 -11.26
C VAL A 155 4.02 -9.57 -12.73
N ALA A 156 4.35 -8.67 -13.65
CA ALA A 156 4.51 -9.00 -15.07
C ALA A 156 5.81 -9.78 -15.36
N GLU A 157 6.88 -9.50 -14.60
CA GLU A 157 8.23 -10.02 -14.83
C GLU A 157 8.89 -10.52 -13.51
N PRO A 158 8.37 -11.59 -12.89
CA PRO A 158 8.85 -12.05 -11.57
C PRO A 158 10.31 -12.56 -11.57
N GLU A 159 10.87 -12.88 -12.75
CA GLU A 159 12.25 -13.40 -12.91
C GLU A 159 13.31 -12.32 -13.20
N ALA A 160 12.93 -11.05 -13.40
CA ALA A 160 13.83 -10.00 -13.91
C ALA A 160 14.84 -9.43 -12.88
N ARG A 161 15.19 -10.19 -11.82
CA ARG A 161 16.05 -9.73 -10.72
C ARG A 161 17.20 -10.65 -10.38
#